data_AF-A0A9E3XZV2-F1
#
_entry.id   AF-A0A9E3XZV2-F1
#
_cell.length_a   1.000
_cell.length_b   1.000
_cell.length_c   1.000
_cell.angle_alpha   90.00
_cell.angle_beta   90.00
_cell.angle_gamma   90.00
#
_symmetry.space_group_name_H-M   'P 1'
#
loop_
_entity.id
_entity.type
_entity.pdbx_description
1 polymer ?
#
loop_
_entity_poly.entity_id
_entity_poly.type
_entity_poly.pdbx_seq_one_letter_code
_entity_poly.pdbx_strand_id
1 'polypeptide(L)'
;MPTWQHALDEWFRTHHGIATNGELLDLGLSQRTIGRMVADGRLITMQPGVFRSAQWPASTLATMRAACARNLQALVGITSACAEWGLRRVPDLGVHL
;
A
#
# COMPACT_ATOMS: atom_id res chain seq x y z
N MET A 1 20.59 3.93 -13.49
CA MET A 1 19.41 3.68 -12.64
C MET A 1 19.53 2.29 -12.05
N PRO A 2 19.11 2.07 -10.79
CA PRO A 2 18.97 0.71 -10.25
C PRO A 2 17.99 -0.09 -11.12
N THR A 3 18.28 -1.37 -11.37
CA THR A 3 17.46 -2.25 -12.22
C THR A 3 16.03 -2.41 -11.70
N TRP A 4 15.83 -2.33 -10.38
CA TRP A 4 14.53 -2.47 -9.73
C TRP A 4 13.62 -1.23 -9.86
N GLN A 5 14.13 -0.06 -10.24
CA GLN A 5 13.37 1.18 -10.11
C GLN A 5 12.13 1.22 -11.02
N HIS A 6 12.26 0.77 -12.27
CA HIS A 6 11.13 0.70 -13.19
C HIS A 6 10.06 -0.29 -12.71
N ALA A 7 10.48 -1.44 -12.18
CA ALA A 7 9.55 -2.45 -11.64
C ALA A 7 8.82 -1.92 -10.40
N LEU A 8 9.52 -1.15 -9.55
CA LEU A 8 8.93 -0.52 -8.37
C LEU A 8 7.91 0.58 -8.74
N ASP A 9 8.23 1.43 -9.72
CA ASP A 9 7.33 2.48 -10.18
C ASP A 9 6.05 1.89 -10.78
N GLU A 10 6.18 0.83 -11.58
CA GLU A 10 5.06 0.07 -12.14
C GLU A 10 4.24 -0.64 -11.06
N TRP A 11 4.90 -1.22 -10.05
CA TRP A 11 4.23 -1.83 -8.90
C TRP A 11 3.37 -0.81 -8.17
N PHE A 12 3.93 0.35 -7.82
CA PHE A 12 3.18 1.39 -7.13
C PHE A 12 2.02 1.93 -7.95
N ARG A 13 2.18 2.01 -9.27
CA ARG A 13 1.10 2.38 -10.19
C ARG A 13 -0.10 1.43 -10.13
N THR A 14 0.17 0.14 -10.01
CA THR A 14 -0.86 -0.91 -10.03
C THR A 14 -1.40 -1.27 -8.65
N HIS A 15 -0.70 -0.92 -7.57
CA HIS A 15 -1.03 -1.29 -6.19
C HIS A 15 -1.28 -0.09 -5.27
N HIS A 16 -1.72 1.05 -5.82
CA HIS A 16 -2.07 2.26 -5.08
C HIS A 16 -0.93 2.80 -4.20
N GLY A 17 0.30 2.65 -4.67
CA GLY A 17 1.49 3.07 -3.94
C GLY A 17 1.84 2.21 -2.74
N ILE A 18 1.22 1.03 -2.55
CA ILE A 18 1.46 0.13 -1.42
C ILE A 18 2.36 -1.04 -1.82
N ALA A 19 3.33 -1.36 -0.97
CA ALA A 19 4.13 -2.58 -1.07
C ALA A 19 4.49 -3.13 0.32
N THR A 20 4.54 -4.45 0.44
CA THR A 20 5.07 -5.14 1.61
C THR A 20 6.59 -5.30 1.53
N ASN A 21 7.22 -5.63 2.66
CA ASN A 21 8.65 -5.95 2.67
C ASN A 21 8.97 -7.12 1.72
N GLY A 22 8.13 -8.16 1.68
CA GLY A 22 8.29 -9.29 0.76
C GLY A 22 8.26 -8.86 -0.69
N GLU A 23 7.24 -8.10 -1.09
CA GLU A 23 7.09 -7.60 -2.46
C GLU A 23 8.27 -6.70 -2.88
N LEU A 24 8.78 -5.86 -1.98
CA LEU A 24 9.96 -5.03 -2.27
C LEU A 24 11.23 -5.87 -2.46
N LEU A 25 11.41 -6.96 -1.70
CA LEU A 25 12.51 -7.90 -1.88
C LEU A 25 12.39 -8.64 -3.22
N ASP A 26 11.18 -9.07 -3.57
CA ASP A 26 10.89 -9.78 -4.81
C ASP A 26 11.13 -8.89 -6.05
N LEU A 27 10.91 -7.58 -5.92
CA LEU A 27 11.26 -6.57 -6.93
C LEU A 27 12.78 -6.28 -7.01
N GLY A 28 13.59 -6.87 -6.12
CA GLY A 28 15.05 -6.78 -6.15
C GLY A 28 15.65 -5.69 -5.25
N LEU A 29 14.88 -5.09 -4.34
CA LEU A 29 15.44 -4.18 -3.34
C LEU A 29 16.09 -4.99 -2.22
N SER A 30 17.20 -4.49 -1.66
CA SER A 30 17.77 -5.07 -0.43
C SER A 30 17.09 -4.48 0.81
N GLN A 31 17.11 -5.21 1.93
CA GLN A 31 16.65 -4.68 3.24
C GLN A 31 17.32 -3.34 3.59
N ARG A 32 18.63 -3.20 3.29
CA ARG A 32 19.37 -1.94 3.48
C ARG A 32 18.81 -0.81 2.62
N THR A 33 18.47 -1.10 1.37
CA THR A 33 17.85 -0.13 0.46
C THR A 33 16.48 0.30 0.96
N ILE A 34 15.65 -0.66 1.39
CA ILE A 34 14.32 -0.40 1.96
C ILE A 34 14.46 0.48 3.20
N GLY A 35 15.32 0.10 4.15
CA GLY A 35 15.58 0.88 5.36
C GLY A 35 16.06 2.31 5.06
N ARG A 36 16.97 2.48 4.09
CA ARG A 36 17.39 3.82 3.63
C ARG A 36 16.23 4.60 3.04
N MET A 37 15.40 4.00 2.18
CA MET A 37 14.26 4.69 1.59
C MET A 37 13.22 5.11 2.63
N VAL A 38 13.05 4.33 3.70
CA VAL A 38 12.21 4.72 4.85
C VAL A 38 12.83 5.88 5.61
N ALA A 39 14.14 5.82 5.91
CA ALA A 39 14.86 6.90 6.60
C ALA A 39 14.84 8.22 5.81
N ASP A 40 14.96 8.14 4.48
CA ASP A 40 14.89 9.28 3.56
C ASP A 40 13.45 9.79 3.34
N GLY A 41 12.44 9.15 3.96
CA GLY A 41 11.03 9.51 3.79
C GLY A 41 10.44 9.20 2.42
N ARG A 42 11.13 8.42 1.57
CA ARG A 42 10.63 7.98 0.26
C ARG A 42 9.59 6.88 0.38
N LEU A 43 9.71 6.05 1.42
CA LEU A 43 8.72 5.07 1.85
C LEU A 43 8.19 5.47 3.22
N ILE A 44 6.87 5.51 3.35
CA ILE A 44 6.18 5.82 4.59
C ILE A 44 5.65 4.51 5.16
N THR A 45 6.03 4.19 6.38
CA THR A 45 5.55 2.97 7.07
C THR A 45 4.08 3.16 7.44
N MET A 46 3.22 2.33 6.88
CA MET A 46 1.78 2.32 7.16
C MET A 46 1.46 1.33 8.29
N GLN A 47 2.05 0.14 8.21
CA GLN A 47 1.94 -0.95 9.19
C GLN A 47 3.28 -1.70 9.25
N PRO A 48 3.53 -2.53 10.28
CA PRO A 48 4.76 -3.34 10.33
C PRO A 48 4.95 -4.16 9.04
N GLY A 49 6.00 -3.83 8.28
CA GLY A 49 6.33 -4.49 7.02
C GLY A 49 5.48 -4.07 5.81
N VAL A 50 4.68 -3.00 5.91
CA VAL A 50 3.88 -2.45 4.81
C VAL A 50 4.15 -0.96 4.64
N PHE A 51 4.46 -0.57 3.41
CA PHE A 51 4.96 0.76 3.08
C PHE A 51 4.09 1.40 2.00
N ARG A 52 3.95 2.72 2.08
CA ARG A 52 3.40 3.57 1.03
C ARG A 52 4.51 4.39 0.39
N SER A 53 4.53 4.53 -0.93
CA SER A 53 5.37 5.52 -1.61
C SER A 53 4.97 6.94 -1.22
N ALA A 54 5.92 7.78 -0.82
CA ALA A 54 5.63 9.17 -0.45
C ALA A 54 5.08 10.01 -1.61
N GLN A 55 5.33 9.59 -2.85
CA GLN A 55 4.83 10.24 -4.06
C GLN A 55 3.36 9.86 -4.38
N TRP A 56 2.83 8.84 -3.74
CA TRP A 56 1.45 8.40 -3.92
C TRP A 56 0.53 9.02 -2.88
N PRO A 57 -0.69 9.45 -3.24
CA PRO A 57 -1.60 10.10 -2.29
C PRO A 57 -1.97 9.15 -1.15
N ALA A 58 -2.12 9.71 0.05
CA ALA A 58 -2.77 9.01 1.14
C ALA A 58 -4.27 8.97 0.84
N SER A 59 -4.81 7.77 0.63
CA SER A 59 -6.22 7.55 0.26
C SER A 59 -6.82 6.40 1.05
N THR A 60 -8.14 6.36 1.12
CA THR A 60 -8.88 5.25 1.75
C THR A 60 -8.52 3.93 1.10
N LEU A 61 -8.41 3.90 -0.22
CA LEU A 61 -8.03 2.70 -0.98
C LEU A 61 -6.60 2.23 -0.65
N ALA A 62 -5.66 3.16 -0.47
CA ALA A 62 -4.30 2.83 -0.01
C ALA A 62 -4.32 2.23 1.41
N THR A 63 -5.18 2.74 2.30
CA THR A 63 -5.38 2.19 3.65
C THR A 63 -5.98 0.78 3.60
N MET A 64 -7.03 0.56 2.81
CA MET A 64 -7.64 -0.75 2.63
C MET A 64 -6.63 -1.77 2.06
N ARG A 65 -5.88 -1.37 1.03
CA ARG A 65 -4.84 -2.22 0.43
C ARG A 65 -3.74 -2.54 1.42
N ALA A 66 -3.27 -1.57 2.22
CA ALA A 66 -2.24 -1.80 3.23
C ALA A 66 -2.69 -2.83 4.27
N ALA A 67 -3.95 -2.79 4.70
CA ALA A 67 -4.50 -3.77 5.63
C ALA A 67 -4.59 -5.18 5.03
N CYS A 68 -5.10 -5.31 3.81
CA CYS A 68 -5.17 -6.59 3.11
C CYS A 68 -3.77 -7.16 2.79
N ALA A 69 -2.80 -6.28 2.53
CA ALA A 69 -1.41 -6.68 2.30
C ALA A 69 -0.73 -7.16 3.60
N ARG A 70 -1.12 -6.63 4.76
CA ARG A 70 -0.61 -7.08 6.06
C ARG A 70 -1.19 -8.43 6.47
N ASN A 71 -2.48 -8.65 6.23
CA ASN A 71 -3.19 -9.86 6.60
C ASN A 71 -3.97 -10.39 5.40
N LEU A 72 -3.51 -11.52 4.84
CA LEU A 72 -4.13 -12.17 3.70
C LEU A 72 -5.54 -12.71 3.98
N GLN A 73 -5.95 -12.78 5.26
CA GLN A 73 -7.31 -13.15 5.65
C GLN A 73 -8.23 -11.94 5.86
N ALA A 74 -7.72 -10.71 5.79
CA ALA A 74 -8.54 -9.49 5.90
C ALA A 74 -9.33 -9.26 4.61
N LEU A 75 -10.57 -8.78 4.74
CA LEU A 75 -11.47 -8.57 3.61
C LEU A 75 -12.19 -7.24 3.77
N VAL A 76 -12.02 -6.33 2.81
CA VAL A 76 -12.78 -5.06 2.81
C VAL A 76 -14.28 -5.36 2.86
N GLY A 77 -14.96 -4.82 3.88
CA GLY A 77 -16.33 -5.18 4.20
C GLY A 77 -17.23 -3.98 4.47
N ILE A 78 -18.50 -4.28 4.76
CA ILE A 78 -19.52 -3.33 5.27
C ILE A 78 -19.57 -2.06 4.40
N THR A 79 -19.41 -0.88 4.99
CA THR A 79 -19.53 0.42 4.32
C THR A 79 -18.37 0.67 3.37
N SER A 80 -17.17 0.17 3.67
CA SER A 80 -16.02 0.29 2.78
C SER A 80 -16.24 -0.48 1.47
N ALA A 81 -16.74 -1.72 1.54
CA ALA A 81 -17.08 -2.49 0.35
C ALA A 81 -18.24 -1.83 -0.44
N CYS A 82 -19.28 -1.36 0.27
CA CYS A 82 -20.41 -0.68 -0.36
C CYS A 82 -19.98 0.61 -1.09
N ALA A 83 -19.08 1.38 -0.49
CA ALA A 83 -18.55 2.61 -1.09
C ALA A 83 -17.75 2.30 -2.37
N GLU A 84 -16.87 1.29 -2.35
CA GLU A 84 -16.08 0.88 -3.52
C GLU A 84 -16.95 0.32 -4.66
N TRP A 85 -18.09 -0.31 -4.35
CA TRP A 85 -19.06 -0.76 -5.35
C TRP A 85 -20.02 0.35 -5.84
N GLY A 86 -19.86 1.59 -5.37
CA GLY A 86 -20.67 2.72 -5.82
C GLY A 86 -22.12 2.69 -5.31
N LEU A 87 -22.40 2.00 -4.21
CA LEU A 87 -23.72 2.07 -3.58
C LEU A 87 -23.99 3.49 -3.06
N ARG A 88 -25.23 3.95 -3.22
CA ARG A 88 -25.64 5.31 -2.81
C ARG A 88 -25.94 5.37 -1.31
N ARG A 89 -25.69 6.53 -0.71
CA ARG A 89 -25.99 6.83 0.71
C ARG A 89 -25.26 5.91 1.70
N VAL A 90 -24.06 5.47 1.35
CA VAL A 90 -23.19 4.75 2.27
C VAL A 90 -22.59 5.77 3.25
N PRO A 91 -22.80 5.60 4.57
CA PRO A 91 -22.23 6.52 5.55
C PRO A 91 -20.71 6.37 5.61
N ASP A 92 -19.98 7.49 5.67
CA ASP A 92 -18.54 7.51 5.87
C ASP A 92 -18.22 7.33 7.36
N LEU A 93 -17.93 6.09 7.74
CA LEU A 93 -17.60 5.69 9.11
C LEU A 93 -16.13 5.30 9.27
N GLY A 94 -15.30 5.58 8.25
CA GLY A 94 -13.92 5.11 8.16
C GLY A 94 -13.78 3.77 7.43
N VAL A 95 -12.64 3.10 7.64
CA VAL A 95 -12.26 1.86 6.94
C VAL A 95 -12.70 0.62 7.72
N HIS A 96 -13.44 -0.27 7.07
CA HIS A 96 -13.95 -1.54 7.58
C HIS A 96 -13.31 -2.70 6.80
N LEU A 97 -12.70 -3.64 7.51
CA LEU A 97 -11.86 -4.74 7.01
C LEU A 97 -12.31 -6.10 7.57
#